data_AF-A0A1G2QHQ9-F1
#
_entry.id   AF-A0A1G2QHQ9-F1
#
_cell.length_a   1.000
_cell.length_b   1.000
_cell.length_c   1.000
_cell.angle_alpha   90.00
_cell.angle_beta   90.00
_cell.angle_gamma   90.00
#
_symmetry.space_group_name_H-M   'P 1'
#
loop_
_entity.id
_entity.type
_entity.pdbx_description
1 polymer ?
#
loop_
_entity_poly.entity_id
_entity_poly.type
_entity_poly.pdbx_seq_one_letter_code
_entity_poly.pdbx_strand_id
1 'polypeptide(L)'
;MMERNYPVYSTQGGGLVREVNGTFIFIEEPNCPGFCVGDEVPSEWDLQPANELAREKESKCPDFDLSVPWYEDTVHALERMPDQLAHWPTQ
;
A
#
# COMPACT_ATOMS: atom_id res chain seq x y z
N MET A 1 2.54 -27.17 -3.72
CA MET A 1 2.40 -26.06 -4.67
C MET A 1 3.65 -25.22 -4.54
N MET A 2 4.43 -25.02 -5.61
CA MET A 2 5.57 -24.11 -5.55
C MET A 2 5.00 -22.69 -5.50
N GLU A 3 5.14 -22.02 -4.36
CA GLU A 3 5.04 -20.55 -4.32
C GLU A 3 6.03 -20.03 -5.34
N ARG A 4 5.51 -19.58 -6.48
CA ARG A 4 6.33 -18.92 -7.46
C ARG A 4 6.63 -17.55 -6.89
N ASN A 5 7.82 -17.43 -6.31
CA ASN A 5 8.35 -16.18 -5.80
C ASN A 5 8.63 -15.29 -7.00
N TYR A 6 7.63 -14.52 -7.39
CA TYR A 6 7.77 -13.59 -8.49
C TYR A 6 8.16 -12.23 -7.92
N PRO A 7 9.40 -11.78 -8.14
CA PRO A 7 9.83 -10.50 -7.62
C PRO A 7 8.96 -9.39 -8.20
N VAL A 8 8.55 -8.49 -7.31
CA VAL A 8 7.79 -7.28 -7.63
C VAL A 8 8.73 -6.10 -7.51
N TYR A 9 8.61 -5.17 -8.44
CA TYR A 9 9.45 -3.97 -8.50
C TYR A 9 8.56 -2.74 -8.45
N SER A 10 9.02 -1.69 -7.77
CA SER A 10 8.44 -0.37 -7.88
C SER A 10 9.06 0.38 -9.06
N THR A 11 8.30 1.29 -9.65
CA THR A 11 8.81 2.15 -10.72
C THR A 11 8.99 3.59 -10.26
N GLN A 12 9.80 4.37 -10.99
CA GLN A 12 9.98 5.80 -10.75
C GLN A 12 8.66 6.59 -10.78
N GLY A 13 7.72 6.21 -11.66
CA GLY A 13 6.40 6.84 -11.77
C GLY A 13 5.39 6.39 -10.72
N GLY A 14 5.78 5.56 -9.75
CA GLY A 14 4.86 4.88 -8.82
C GLY A 14 4.29 3.58 -9.39
N GLY A 15 3.41 2.94 -8.64
CA GLY A 15 2.87 1.63 -8.97
C GLY A 15 3.90 0.50 -8.88
N LEU A 16 3.45 -0.71 -9.20
CA LEU A 16 4.19 -1.96 -9.07
C LEU A 16 4.20 -2.70 -10.41
N VAL A 17 5.32 -3.35 -10.68
CA VAL A 17 5.53 -4.12 -11.91
C VAL A 17 6.09 -5.50 -11.60
N ARG A 18 5.95 -6.37 -12.58
CA ARG A 18 6.48 -7.73 -12.51
C ARG A 18 7.00 -8.18 -13.86
N GLU A 19 8.04 -8.99 -13.82
CA GLU A 19 8.59 -9.61 -15.03
C GLU A 19 7.72 -10.79 -15.48
N VAL A 20 7.34 -10.78 -16.76
CA VAL A 20 6.64 -11.85 -17.45
C VAL A 20 7.36 -12.09 -18.78
N ASN A 21 7.98 -13.26 -18.92
CA ASN A 21 8.71 -13.66 -20.13
C ASN A 21 9.80 -12.66 -20.59
N GLY A 22 10.52 -12.03 -19.65
CA GLY A 22 11.56 -11.04 -19.97
C GLY A 22 11.05 -9.60 -20.14
N THR A 23 9.75 -9.37 -20.02
CA THR A 23 9.13 -8.04 -20.13
C THR A 23 8.57 -7.61 -18.78
N PHE A 24 8.82 -6.38 -18.36
CA PHE A 24 8.21 -5.81 -17.17
C PHE A 24 6.84 -5.23 -17.50
N ILE A 25 5.84 -5.64 -16.73
CA ILE A 25 4.45 -5.25 -16.94
C ILE A 25 3.88 -4.66 -15.66
N PHE A 26 3.12 -3.57 -15.78
CA PHE A 26 2.40 -2.97 -14.66
C PHE A 26 1.35 -3.93 -14.09
N ILE A 27 1.41 -4.18 -12.79
CA ILE A 27 0.40 -4.93 -12.02
C ILE A 27 -0.41 -4.02 -11.09
N GLU A 28 0.07 -2.79 -10.89
CA GLU A 28 -0.62 -1.68 -10.25
C GLU A 28 -0.40 -0.43 -11.11
N GLU A 29 -1.43 0.41 -11.21
CA GLU A 29 -1.40 1.61 -12.03
C GLU A 29 -0.33 2.61 -11.51
N PRO A 30 0.57 3.11 -12.37
CA PRO A 30 1.53 4.12 -11.95
C PRO A 30 0.83 5.47 -11.77
N ASN A 31 1.44 6.36 -10.98
CA ASN A 31 0.98 7.72 -10.81
C ASN A 31 1.44 8.63 -11.97
N CYS A 32 1.22 8.17 -13.21
CA CYS A 32 1.59 8.85 -14.44
C CYS A 32 0.48 8.66 -15.48
N PRO A 33 -0.06 9.73 -16.09
CA PRO A 33 -1.12 9.61 -17.08
C PRO A 33 -0.62 8.90 -18.34
N GLY A 34 -1.45 8.00 -18.86
CA GLY A 34 -1.20 7.29 -20.13
C GLY A 34 -0.65 5.86 -19.97
N PHE A 35 -0.60 5.34 -18.75
CA PHE A 35 -0.24 3.95 -18.46
C PHE A 35 -1.31 3.27 -17.62
N CYS A 36 -1.56 2.00 -17.89
CA CYS A 36 -2.55 1.16 -17.24
C CYS A 36 -1.92 -0.15 -16.75
N VAL A 37 -2.65 -0.85 -15.88
CA VAL A 37 -2.31 -2.24 -15.53
C VAL A 37 -2.32 -3.11 -16.79
N GLY A 38 -1.26 -3.89 -16.98
CA GLY A 38 -1.05 -4.73 -18.16
C GLY A 38 -0.17 -4.11 -19.24
N ASP A 39 0.14 -2.82 -19.14
CA ASP A 39 1.05 -2.16 -20.08
C ASP A 39 2.51 -2.51 -19.78
N GLU A 40 3.34 -2.49 -20.82
CA GLU A 40 4.78 -2.64 -20.71
C GLU A 40 5.42 -1.38 -20.12
N VAL A 41 6.39 -1.60 -19.24
CA VAL A 41 7.14 -0.51 -18.62
C VAL A 41 8.15 0.06 -19.62
N PRO A 42 8.22 1.38 -19.80
CA PRO A 42 9.25 1.99 -20.65
C PRO A 42 10.66 1.58 -20.20
N SER A 43 11.53 1.28 -21.16
CA SER A 43 12.90 0.84 -20.89
C SER A 43 13.77 1.87 -20.17
N GLU A 44 13.36 3.13 -20.21
CA GLU A 44 14.01 4.26 -19.56
C GLU A 44 13.69 4.37 -18.07
N TRP A 45 12.71 3.61 -17.57
CA TRP A 45 12.28 3.70 -16.19
C TRP A 45 13.11 2.78 -15.29
N ASP A 46 13.63 3.36 -14.22
CA ASP A 46 14.32 2.59 -13.19
C ASP A 46 13.33 1.71 -12.42
N LEU A 47 13.76 0.47 -12.17
CA LEU A 47 13.03 -0.53 -11.40
C LEU A 47 13.77 -0.79 -10.09
N GLN A 48 13.04 -0.76 -8.98
CA GLN A 48 13.60 -1.02 -7.66
C GLN A 48 12.89 -2.20 -7.00
N PRO A 49 13.61 -3.11 -6.32
CA PRO A 49 13.01 -4.27 -5.66
C PRO A 49 12.08 -3.83 -4.53
N ALA A 50 10.77 -4.00 -4.72
CA ALA A 50 9.75 -3.44 -3.82
C ALA A 50 9.85 -4.00 -2.39
N ASN A 51 10.15 -5.29 -2.26
CA ASN A 51 10.27 -5.96 -0.96
C ASN A 51 11.51 -5.47 -0.15
N GLU A 52 12.61 -5.17 -0.84
CA GLU A 52 13.82 -4.65 -0.18
C GLU A 52 13.56 -3.22 0.31
N LEU A 53 12.96 -2.38 -0.53
CA LEU A 53 12.55 -1.02 -0.14
C LEU A 53 11.56 -1.01 1.03
N ALA A 54 10.58 -1.94 1.04
CA ALA A 54 9.63 -2.06 2.13
C ALA A 54 10.35 -2.40 3.44
N ARG A 55 11.27 -3.38 3.41
CA ARG A 55 12.06 -3.78 4.58
C ARG A 55 12.94 -2.65 5.12
N GLU A 56 13.55 -1.86 4.25
CA GLU A 56 14.32 -0.68 4.65
C GLU A 56 13.44 0.40 5.28
N LYS A 57 12.21 0.57 4.79
CA LYS A 57 11.24 1.52 5.37
C LYS A 57 10.64 1.05 6.69
N GLU A 58 10.38 -0.25 6.87
CA GLU A 58 9.88 -0.81 8.13
C GLU A 58 10.84 -0.54 9.29
N SER A 59 12.15 -0.48 9.05
CA SER A 59 13.13 -0.05 10.07
C SER A 59 12.91 1.38 10.59
N LYS A 60 12.09 2.18 9.91
CA LYS A 60 11.78 3.58 10.23
C LYS A 60 10.32 3.82 10.59
N CYS A 61 9.46 2.80 10.62
CA CYS A 61 8.15 2.97 11.23
C CYS A 61 8.38 3.24 12.71
N PRO A 62 8.06 4.43 13.23
CA PRO A 62 8.09 4.61 14.68
C PRO A 62 7.12 3.59 15.25
N ASP A 63 7.57 2.81 16.24
CA ASP A 63 6.66 2.02 17.07
C ASP A 63 5.47 2.93 17.40
N PHE A 64 4.25 2.46 17.10
CA PHE A 64 3.04 3.21 17.38
C PHE A 64 3.05 3.60 18.86
N ASP A 65 3.37 4.85 19.13
CA ASP A 65 3.56 5.34 20.50
C ASP A 65 2.17 5.40 21.16
N LEU A 66 1.81 4.35 21.90
CA LEU A 66 0.54 4.27 22.62
C LEU A 66 0.40 5.36 23.71
N SER A 67 1.39 6.22 23.92
CA SER A 67 1.33 7.34 24.85
C SER A 67 0.73 8.63 24.26
N VAL A 68 0.31 8.65 22.99
CA VAL A 68 -0.37 9.84 22.44
C VAL A 68 -1.71 10.11 23.18
N PRO A 69 -1.94 11.33 23.71
CA PRO A 69 -3.09 11.63 24.59
C PRO A 69 -4.47 11.44 23.97
N TRP A 70 -4.56 11.47 22.62
CA TRP A 70 -5.84 11.37 21.92
C TRP A 70 -6.44 9.95 21.95
N TYR A 71 -5.70 8.94 22.42
CA TYR A 71 -6.21 7.58 22.57
C TYR A 71 -7.21 7.46 23.74
N GLU A 72 -6.91 8.05 24.90
CA GLU A 72 -7.82 8.01 26.07
C GLU A 72 -9.11 8.80 25.80
N ASP A 73 -9.01 9.94 25.12
CA ASP A 73 -10.17 10.74 24.72
C ASP A 73 -11.09 9.99 23.73
N THR A 74 -10.53 9.19 22.83
CA THR A 74 -11.30 8.44 21.83
C THR A 74 -12.02 7.24 22.45
N VAL A 75 -11.38 6.52 23.36
CA VAL A 75 -12.00 5.39 24.06
C VAL A 75 -13.10 5.87 25.01
N HIS A 76 -12.88 6.95 25.76
CA HIS A 76 -13.91 7.52 26.62
C HIS A 76 -15.08 8.17 25.85
N ALA A 77 -14.85 8.67 24.62
CA ALA A 77 -15.93 9.14 23.76
C ALA A 77 -16.83 8.00 23.28
N LEU A 78 -16.27 6.82 22.98
CA LEU A 78 -17.01 5.64 22.54
C LEU A 78 -17.77 4.95 23.69
N GLU A 79 -17.21 4.91 24.90
CA GLU A 79 -17.89 4.35 26.08
C GLU A 79 -19.06 5.22 26.58
N ARG A 80 -19.13 6.49 26.18
CA ARG A 80 -20.23 7.42 26.53
C ARG A 80 -21.43 7.39 25.59
N MET A 81 -21.43 6.57 24.55
CA MET A 81 -22.51 6.50 23.56
C MET A 81 -23.18 5.12 23.49
N PRO A 82 -23.93 4.67 24.51
CA PRO A 82 -24.78 3.50 24.35
C PRO A 82 -26.03 3.76 23.47
N ASP A 83 -26.45 5.01 23.28
CA ASP A 83 -27.78 5.32 22.69
C ASP A 83 -27.79 5.97 21.29
N GLN A 84 -26.64 6.23 20.65
CA GLN A 84 -26.61 6.90 19.34
C GLN A 84 -26.44 5.97 18.13
N LEU A 85 -26.23 4.66 18.33
CA LEU A 85 -26.13 3.70 17.23
C LEU A 85 -27.48 3.16 16.73
N ALA A 86 -28.61 3.59 17.31
CA ALA A 86 -29.92 3.10 16.90
C ALA A 86 -30.46 3.73 15.60
N HIS A 87 -29.83 4.78 15.05
CA HIS A 87 -30.36 5.52 13.89
C HIS A 87 -29.29 5.68 12.80
N TRP A 88 -28.85 4.57 12.22
CA TRP A 88 -28.32 4.60 10.86
C TRP A 88 -29.47 4.44 9.87
N PRO A 89 -29.73 5.42 8.99
CA PRO A 89 -30.64 5.19 7.87
C PRO A 89 -29.98 4.16 6.95
N THR A 90 -30.64 3.02 6.77
CA THR A 90 -30.31 2.11 5.68
C THR A 90 -30.70 2.78 4.38
N GLN A 91 -29.72 3.17 3.58
CA GLN A 91 -29.87 3.35 2.14
C GLN A 91 -28.67 2.73 1.43
#